data_AF-A0AAW6BJR1-F1
#
_entry.id   AF-A0AAW6BJR1-F1
#
_cell.length_a   1.000
_cell.length_b   1.000
_cell.length_c   1.000
_cell.angle_alpha   90.00
_cell.angle_beta   90.00
_cell.angle_gamma   90.00
#
_symmetry.space_group_name_H-M   'P 1'
#
loop_
_entity.id
_entity.type
_entity.pdbx_description
1 polymer ?
#
loop_
_entity_poly.entity_id
_entity_poly.type
_entity_poly.pdbx_seq_one_letter_code
_entity_poly.pdbx_strand_id
1 'polypeptide(L)'
;MKNDEKIIESIFSELFDDNLPRYQNSLTSPIDNNDDVYAKARKALSKLDEQDKTAIFDFFKVVISDTSSTIFGTIDGSHFPPNIDGDFTLTYEDEEIQGSLQDLFIEKAENKGIFN
;
A
#
# COMPACT_ATOMS: atom_id res chain seq x y z
N MET A 1 22.24 -4.81 2.22
CA MET A 1 20.80 -5.05 2.02
C MET A 1 20.70 -6.05 0.90
N LYS A 2 20.00 -7.16 1.13
CA LYS A 2 19.71 -8.15 0.09
C LYS A 2 18.74 -7.55 -0.95
N ASN A 3 18.61 -8.19 -2.10
CA ASN A 3 17.79 -7.64 -3.19
C ASN A 3 16.28 -7.67 -2.87
N ASP A 4 15.79 -8.69 -2.17
CA ASP A 4 14.44 -8.75 -1.60
C ASP A 4 14.15 -7.56 -0.67
N GLU A 5 15.02 -7.34 0.33
CA GLU A 5 14.93 -6.22 1.28
C GLU A 5 14.94 -4.86 0.56
N LYS A 6 15.81 -4.71 -0.45
CA LYS A 6 15.94 -3.49 -1.24
C LYS A 6 14.66 -3.18 -2.01
N ILE A 7 14.08 -4.19 -2.65
CA ILE A 7 12.85 -4.01 -3.42
C ILE A 7 11.68 -3.68 -2.48
N ILE A 8 11.54 -4.41 -1.38
CA ILE A 8 10.47 -4.14 -0.41
C ILE A 8 10.60 -2.76 0.21
N GLU A 9 11.80 -2.32 0.60
CA GLU A 9 12.04 -0.95 1.08
C GLU A 9 11.61 0.09 0.04
N SER A 10 12.01 -0.12 -1.22
CA SER A 10 11.74 0.84 -2.30
C SER A 10 10.23 0.95 -2.59
N ILE A 11 9.53 -0.20 -2.70
CA ILE A 11 8.08 -0.23 -2.95
C ILE A 11 7.33 0.35 -1.75
N PHE A 12 7.69 -0.04 -0.53
CA PHE A 12 7.04 0.44 0.68
C PHE A 12 7.14 1.97 0.80
N SER A 13 8.32 2.54 0.53
CA SER A 13 8.50 3.99 0.54
C SER A 13 7.70 4.68 -0.57
N GLU A 14 7.68 4.12 -1.78
CA GLU A 14 6.86 4.67 -2.87
C GLU A 14 5.35 4.68 -2.52
N LEU A 15 4.85 3.63 -1.86
CA LEU A 15 3.45 3.54 -1.45
C LEU A 15 3.11 4.51 -0.31
N PHE A 16 3.90 4.53 0.75
CA PHE A 16 3.55 5.22 2.00
C PHE A 16 4.16 6.61 2.17
N ASP A 17 5.29 6.89 1.55
CA ASP A 17 6.02 8.15 1.71
C ASP A 17 5.89 9.07 0.49
N ASP A 18 5.47 8.55 -0.67
CA ASP A 18 5.17 9.35 -1.87
C ASP A 18 3.68 9.32 -2.24
N ASN A 19 3.17 8.16 -2.68
CA ASN A 19 1.84 8.05 -3.27
C ASN A 19 0.73 8.43 -2.29
N LEU A 20 0.70 7.84 -1.08
CA LEU A 20 -0.34 8.13 -0.10
C LEU A 20 -0.36 9.62 0.32
N PRO A 21 0.76 10.26 0.69
CA PRO A 21 0.79 11.70 0.96
C PRO A 21 0.31 12.56 -0.22
N ARG A 22 0.67 12.19 -1.46
CA ARG A 22 0.17 12.89 -2.66
C ARG A 22 -1.35 12.80 -2.79
N TYR A 23 -1.92 11.63 -2.53
CA TYR A 23 -3.38 11.47 -2.53
C TYR A 23 -4.03 12.23 -1.39
N GLN A 24 -3.50 12.17 -0.17
CA GLN A 24 -3.99 12.94 0.97
C GLN A 24 -4.04 14.43 0.65
N ASN A 25 -2.94 15.00 0.16
CA ASN A 25 -2.86 16.42 -0.20
C ASN A 25 -3.86 16.80 -1.30
N SER A 26 -4.03 15.94 -2.31
CA SER A 26 -5.01 16.17 -3.38
C SER A 26 -6.44 16.14 -2.85
N LEU A 27 -6.72 15.23 -1.92
CA LEU A 27 -8.03 14.97 -1.35
C LEU A 27 -8.44 15.96 -0.23
N THR A 28 -7.48 16.65 0.38
CA THR A 28 -7.72 17.69 1.40
C THR A 28 -7.61 19.11 0.86
N SER A 29 -7.20 19.27 -0.41
CA SER A 29 -7.18 20.56 -1.09
C SER A 29 -8.59 21.19 -1.17
N PRO A 30 -8.70 22.52 -1.39
CA PRO A 30 -9.98 23.18 -1.56
C PRO A 30 -10.85 22.52 -2.64
N ILE A 31 -12.16 22.50 -2.40
CA ILE A 31 -13.13 21.97 -3.37
C ILE A 31 -13.07 22.84 -4.64
N ASP A 32 -13.04 22.18 -5.80
CA ASP A 32 -13.17 22.80 -7.10
C ASP A 32 -14.51 22.43 -7.76
N ASN A 33 -14.82 23.05 -8.90
CA ASN A 33 -16.05 22.80 -9.66
C ASN A 33 -15.89 21.64 -10.67
N ASN A 34 -14.85 20.83 -10.52
CA ASN A 34 -14.62 19.67 -11.39
C ASN A 34 -15.55 18.51 -11.00
N ASP A 35 -15.72 17.53 -11.89
CA ASP A 35 -16.58 16.35 -11.67
C ASP A 35 -15.82 15.02 -11.84
N ASP A 36 -14.49 15.07 -11.82
CA ASP A 36 -13.66 13.88 -11.83
C ASP A 36 -13.71 13.12 -10.50
N VAL A 37 -13.07 11.94 -10.50
CA VAL A 37 -13.03 11.05 -9.33
C VAL A 37 -12.40 11.71 -8.10
N TYR A 38 -11.40 12.57 -8.28
CA TYR A 38 -10.78 13.31 -7.18
C TYR A 38 -11.71 14.38 -6.66
N ALA A 39 -12.33 15.18 -7.54
CA ALA A 39 -13.27 16.23 -7.15
C ALA A 39 -14.44 15.67 -6.32
N LYS A 40 -15.00 14.53 -6.74
CA LYS A 40 -16.08 13.83 -6.01
C LYS A 40 -15.62 13.35 -4.63
N ALA A 41 -14.44 12.72 -4.54
CA ALA A 41 -13.87 12.26 -3.28
C ALA A 41 -13.53 13.42 -2.34
N ARG A 42 -12.91 14.50 -2.85
CA ARG A 42 -12.65 15.75 -2.11
C ARG A 42 -13.92 16.32 -1.51
N LYS A 43 -14.98 16.43 -2.33
CA LYS A 43 -16.28 16.94 -1.89
C LYS A 43 -16.90 16.05 -0.81
N ALA A 44 -16.73 14.74 -0.89
CA ALA A 44 -17.19 13.83 0.17
C ALA A 44 -16.40 14.05 1.47
N LEU A 45 -15.06 14.04 1.41
CA LEU A 45 -14.18 14.24 2.57
C LEU A 45 -14.35 15.62 3.21
N SER A 46 -14.64 16.66 2.43
CA SER A 46 -14.84 18.03 2.93
C SER A 46 -16.01 18.17 3.93
N LYS A 47 -16.91 17.19 3.98
CA LYS A 47 -18.06 17.16 4.90
C LYS A 47 -17.70 16.61 6.28
N LEU A 48 -16.53 16.01 6.41
CA LEU A 48 -16.03 15.41 7.63
C LEU A 48 -15.16 16.42 8.39
N ASP A 49 -15.05 16.24 9.70
CA ASP A 49 -14.05 16.95 10.49
C ASP A 49 -12.65 16.34 10.30
N GLU A 50 -11.63 16.97 10.89
CA GLU A 50 -10.24 16.52 10.72
C GLU A 50 -9.96 15.17 11.40
N GLN A 51 -10.69 14.83 12.46
CA GLN A 51 -10.54 13.55 13.14
C GLN A 51 -11.06 12.41 12.26
N ASP A 52 -12.25 12.58 11.69
CA ASP A 52 -12.87 11.61 10.79
C ASP A 52 -12.06 11.45 9.49
N LYS A 53 -11.52 12.54 8.92
CA LYS A 53 -10.60 12.46 7.77
C LYS A 53 -9.35 11.64 8.10
N THR A 54 -8.76 11.90 9.27
CA THR A 54 -7.57 11.17 9.72
C THR A 54 -7.87 9.67 9.84
N ALA A 55 -9.00 9.31 10.46
CA ALA A 55 -9.43 7.92 10.58
C ALA A 55 -9.60 7.21 9.22
N ILE A 56 -10.14 7.91 8.21
CA ILE A 56 -10.25 7.36 6.84
C ILE A 56 -8.87 7.14 6.21
N PHE A 57 -7.98 8.12 6.33
CA PHE A 57 -6.64 8.00 5.78
C PHE A 57 -5.80 6.93 6.47
N ASP A 58 -5.99 6.73 7.78
CA ASP A 58 -5.38 5.63 8.52
C ASP A 58 -5.93 4.29 8.02
N PHE A 59 -7.24 4.18 7.78
CA PHE A 59 -7.82 2.99 7.16
C PHE A 59 -7.26 2.72 5.75
N PHE A 60 -6.96 3.75 4.95
CA PHE A 60 -6.28 3.54 3.67
C PHE A 60 -4.89 2.95 3.82
N LYS A 61 -4.16 3.25 4.91
CA LYS A 61 -2.87 2.60 5.17
C LYS A 61 -3.04 1.09 5.34
N VAL A 62 -4.08 0.67 6.07
CA VAL A 62 -4.43 -0.75 6.24
C VAL A 62 -4.76 -1.38 4.89
N VAL A 63 -5.61 -0.74 4.08
CA VAL A 63 -5.98 -1.25 2.74
C VAL A 63 -4.76 -1.41 1.83
N ILE A 64 -3.84 -0.44 1.82
CA ILE A 64 -2.58 -0.53 1.05
C ILE A 64 -1.74 -1.70 1.55
N SER A 65 -1.61 -1.86 2.87
CA SER A 65 -0.86 -2.97 3.47
C SER A 65 -1.44 -4.34 3.13
N ASP A 66 -2.75 -4.52 3.30
CA ASP A 66 -3.42 -5.80 3.02
C ASP A 66 -3.33 -6.16 1.54
N THR A 67 -3.51 -5.17 0.65
CA THR A 67 -3.41 -5.37 -0.80
C THR A 67 -1.99 -5.80 -1.18
N SER A 68 -0.99 -5.09 -0.68
CA SER A 68 0.42 -5.38 -0.98
C SER A 68 0.84 -6.73 -0.40
N SER A 69 0.46 -7.02 0.84
CA SER A 69 0.70 -8.30 1.51
C SER A 69 0.06 -9.47 0.76
N THR A 70 -1.16 -9.30 0.24
CA THR A 70 -1.83 -10.32 -0.58
C THR A 70 -1.02 -10.62 -1.84
N ILE A 71 -0.54 -9.59 -2.54
CA ILE A 71 0.26 -9.74 -3.76
C ILE A 71 1.60 -10.41 -3.45
N PHE A 72 2.35 -9.91 -2.46
CA PHE A 72 3.65 -10.47 -2.12
C PHE A 72 3.54 -11.88 -1.57
N GLY A 73 2.55 -12.17 -0.74
CA GLY A 73 2.33 -13.53 -0.24
C GLY A 73 1.97 -14.51 -1.36
N THR A 74 1.27 -14.04 -2.40
CA THR A 74 0.99 -14.85 -3.59
C THR A 74 2.28 -15.19 -4.34
N ILE A 75 3.17 -14.20 -4.49
CA ILE A 75 4.47 -14.39 -5.15
C ILE A 75 5.39 -15.31 -4.33
N ASP A 76 5.38 -15.16 -3.01
CA ASP A 76 6.17 -15.97 -2.08
C ASP A 76 5.65 -17.42 -1.93
N GLY A 77 4.41 -17.69 -2.36
CA GLY A 77 3.74 -18.95 -2.10
C GLY A 77 3.30 -19.13 -0.64
N SER A 78 3.20 -18.05 0.13
CA SER A 78 2.66 -18.03 1.50
C SER A 78 1.17 -17.67 1.55
N HIS A 79 0.61 -17.12 0.47
CA HIS A 79 -0.80 -16.81 0.29
C HIS A 79 -1.34 -17.42 -1.01
N PHE A 80 -2.55 -17.98 -0.98
CA PHE A 80 -3.11 -18.74 -2.10
C PHE A 80 -4.47 -18.17 -2.52
N PRO A 81 -4.49 -17.20 -3.46
CA PRO A 81 -5.73 -16.74 -4.06
C PRO A 81 -6.48 -17.89 -4.75
N PRO A 82 -7.82 -17.86 -4.78
CA PRO A 82 -8.60 -18.92 -5.41
C PRO A 82 -8.25 -19.15 -6.88
N ASN A 83 -8.15 -20.41 -7.29
CA ASN A 83 -7.88 -20.87 -8.67
C ASN A 83 -6.47 -20.56 -9.21
N ILE A 84 -5.49 -20.37 -8.32
CA ILE A 84 -4.08 -20.27 -8.67
C ILE A 84 -3.32 -21.33 -7.87
N ASP A 85 -2.99 -22.43 -8.53
CA ASP A 85 -2.42 -23.63 -7.89
C ASP A 85 -0.95 -23.88 -8.31
N GLY A 86 -0.29 -22.89 -8.89
CA GLY A 86 1.10 -22.98 -9.37
C GLY A 86 2.04 -22.06 -8.60
N ASP A 87 3.34 -22.34 -8.71
CA ASP A 87 4.39 -21.54 -8.07
C ASP A 87 4.77 -20.33 -8.91
N PHE A 88 5.09 -19.22 -8.24
CA PHE A 88 5.68 -18.05 -8.88
C PHE A 88 7.19 -18.01 -8.61
N THR A 89 7.93 -17.53 -9.60
CA THR A 89 9.35 -17.20 -9.45
C THR A 89 9.51 -15.74 -9.83
N LEU A 90 10.12 -14.95 -8.94
CA LEU A 90 10.40 -13.54 -9.18
C LEU A 90 11.91 -13.33 -9.12
N THR A 91 12.48 -12.89 -10.24
CA THR A 91 13.91 -12.64 -10.34
C THR A 91 14.22 -11.16 -10.51
N TYR A 92 15.26 -10.67 -9.83
CA TYR A 92 15.84 -9.35 -10.05
C TYR A 92 17.36 -9.50 -10.16
N GLU A 93 17.95 -9.00 -11.25
CA GLU A 93 19.40 -9.15 -11.54
C GLU A 93 19.89 -10.61 -11.44
N ASP A 94 19.12 -11.54 -12.01
CA ASP A 94 19.37 -12.99 -12.02
C ASP A 94 19.33 -13.68 -10.63
N GLU A 95 18.91 -12.97 -9.57
CA GLU A 95 18.66 -13.52 -8.24
C GLU A 95 17.16 -13.76 -8.03
N GLU A 96 16.79 -14.95 -7.54
CA GLU A 96 15.45 -15.21 -7.03
C GLU A 96 15.24 -14.47 -5.71
N ILE A 97 14.23 -13.63 -5.66
CA ILE A 97 13.97 -12.73 -4.52
C ILE A 97 12.67 -13.07 -3.78
N GLN A 98 11.89 -14.02 -4.26
CA GLN A 98 10.67 -14.48 -3.60
C GLN A 98 10.98 -15.38 -2.39
N GLY A 99 10.03 -15.45 -1.45
CA GLY A 99 10.06 -16.30 -0.26
C GLY A 99 10.04 -15.53 1.07
N SER A 100 10.23 -14.21 1.03
CA SER A 100 10.29 -13.33 2.21
C SER A 100 9.64 -11.96 1.98
N LEU A 101 9.12 -11.69 0.78
CA LEU A 101 8.63 -10.38 0.36
C LEU A 101 7.46 -9.89 1.24
N GLN A 102 6.52 -10.79 1.54
CA GLN A 102 5.37 -10.51 2.37
C GLN A 102 5.80 -10.17 3.81
N ASP A 103 6.64 -11.02 4.41
CA ASP A 103 7.09 -10.86 5.79
C ASP A 103 7.86 -9.55 5.94
N LEU A 104 8.78 -9.25 5.01
CA LEU A 104 9.52 -7.99 4.99
C LEU A 104 8.60 -6.77 4.87
N PHE A 105 7.51 -6.87 4.10
CA PHE A 105 6.56 -5.77 3.94
C PHE A 105 5.71 -5.57 5.20
N ILE A 106 5.21 -6.67 5.80
CA ILE A 106 4.42 -6.63 7.04
C ILE A 106 5.26 -6.06 8.18
N GLU A 107 6.52 -6.49 8.33
CA GLU A 107 7.43 -5.97 9.35
C GLU A 107 7.56 -4.45 9.25
N LYS A 108 7.70 -3.91 8.04
CA LYS A 108 7.73 -2.45 7.82
C LYS A 108 6.42 -1.78 8.18
N ALA A 109 5.29 -2.38 7.82
CA ALA A 109 3.97 -1.86 8.15
C ALA A 109 3.73 -1.79 9.67
N GLU A 110 4.12 -2.83 10.39
CA GLU A 110 4.06 -2.89 11.86
C GLU A 110 4.99 -1.86 12.50
N ASN A 111 6.23 -1.75 12.03
CA ASN A 111 7.20 -0.77 12.52
C ASN A 111 6.76 0.68 12.29
N LYS A 112 6.03 0.95 11.19
CA LYS A 112 5.43 2.27 10.92
C LYS A 112 4.15 2.52 11.74
N GLY A 113 3.63 1.51 12.44
CA GLY A 113 2.42 1.59 13.24
C GLY A 113 1.14 1.64 12.40
N ILE A 114 1.11 1.00 11.22
CA ILE A 114 -0.07 1.05 10.33
C ILE A 114 -1.31 0.39 10.98
N PHE A 115 -1.10 -0.62 11.82
CA PHE A 115 -2.18 -1.40 12.42
C PHE A 115 -2.57 -0.95 13.85
N ASN A 116 -1.99 0.15 14.35
CA ASN A 116 -2.13 0.62 15.74
C ASN A 116 -2.66 2.05 15.85
#